data_AF-A0A6N6PE08-F1
#
_entry.id   AF-A0A6N6PE08-F1
#
_cell.length_a   1.000
_cell.length_b   1.000
_cell.length_c   1.000
_cell.angle_alpha   90.00
_cell.angle_beta   90.00
_cell.angle_gamma   90.00
#
_symmetry.space_group_name_H-M   'P 1'
#
loop_
_entity.id
_entity.type
_entity.pdbx_description
1 polymer ?
#
loop_
_entity_poly.entity_id
_entity_poly.type
_entity_poly.pdbx_seq_one_letter_code
_entity_poly.pdbx_strand_id
1 'polypeptide(L)'
;MQRAVREDHWKLIGYPQINRTQLFDLKADPLGMRDLAADPRQAAEVQRMTALLRREQELVGDTQPLNSATPQPAEFNFSQARRKGRARAGE
;
A
#
# COMPACT_ATOMS: atom_id res chain seq x y z
N MET A 1 -6.42 -6.44 0.37
CA MET A 1 -5.00 -6.82 0.54
C MET A 1 -4.11 -5.78 -0.10
N GLN A 2 -2.89 -5.60 0.41
CA GLN A 2 -1.85 -4.80 -0.25
C GLN A 2 -1.03 -5.65 -1.24
N ARG A 3 -0.35 -4.98 -2.17
CA ARG A 3 0.59 -5.60 -3.12
C ARG A 3 1.88 -4.81 -3.14
N ALA A 4 3.00 -5.47 -3.36
CA ALA A 4 4.29 -4.82 -3.48
C ALA A 4 5.11 -5.48 -4.58
N VAL A 5 5.92 -4.68 -5.25
CA VAL A 5 6.97 -5.17 -6.13
C VAL A 5 8.28 -4.50 -5.75
N ARG A 6 9.38 -5.24 -5.93
CA ARG A 6 10.72 -4.79 -5.59
C ARG A 6 11.68 -5.18 -6.71
N GLU A 7 12.49 -4.22 -7.10
CA GLU A 7 13.74 -4.43 -7.83
C GLU A 7 14.91 -4.07 -6.90
N ASP A 8 16.15 -4.17 -7.38
CA ASP A 8 17.34 -3.90 -6.57
C ASP A 8 17.31 -2.52 -5.90
N HIS A 9 17.00 -1.47 -6.68
CA HIS A 9 17.00 -0.08 -6.23
C HIS A 9 15.62 0.36 -5.73
N TRP A 10 14.53 -0.09 -6.35
CA TRP A 10 13.21 0.49 -6.09
C TRP A 10 12.25 -0.51 -5.43
N LYS A 11 11.42 0.00 -4.53
CA LYS A 11 10.29 -0.74 -3.97
C LYS A 11 9.02 0.09 -4.08
N LEU A 12 7.95 -0.51 -4.60
CA LEU A 12 6.62 0.07 -4.65
C LEU A 12 5.64 -0.79 -3.85
N ILE A 13 4.78 -0.13 -3.06
CA ILE A 13 3.68 -0.78 -2.34
C ILE A 13 2.38 -0.09 -2.72
N GLY A 14 1.40 -0.86 -3.18
CA GLY A 14 0.03 -0.41 -3.45
C GLY A 14 -0.94 -0.85 -2.35
N TYR A 15 -1.79 0.08 -1.92
CA TYR A 15 -2.86 -0.09 -0.95
C TYR A 15 -4.22 0.19 -1.61
N PRO A 16 -4.81 -0.80 -2.32
CA PRO A 16 -6.03 -0.58 -3.10
C PRO A 16 -7.22 -0.09 -2.29
N GLN A 17 -7.34 -0.54 -1.03
CA GLN A 17 -8.48 -0.19 -0.17
C GLN A 17 -8.57 1.30 0.16
N ILE A 18 -7.45 2.03 0.14
CA ILE A 18 -7.38 3.46 0.44
C ILE A 18 -6.81 4.26 -0.73
N ASN A 19 -6.64 3.63 -1.91
CA ASN A 19 -6.02 4.20 -3.10
C ASN A 19 -4.69 4.93 -2.84
N ARG A 20 -3.83 4.33 -2.00
CA ARG A 20 -2.50 4.87 -1.71
C ARG A 20 -1.42 4.04 -2.37
N THR A 21 -0.39 4.72 -2.86
CA THR A 21 0.87 4.11 -3.31
C THR A 21 2.01 4.70 -2.50
N GLN A 22 3.02 3.88 -2.22
CA GLN A 22 4.29 4.30 -1.65
C GLN A 22 5.43 3.86 -2.54
N LEU A 23 6.46 4.71 -2.67
CA LEU A 23 7.66 4.43 -3.44
C LEU A 23 8.89 4.68 -2.56
N PHE A 24 9.83 3.74 -2.56
CA PHE A 24 11.07 3.85 -1.80
C PHE A 24 12.28 3.63 -2.70
N ASP A 25 13.24 4.54 -2.59
CA ASP A 25 14.59 4.38 -3.14
C ASP A 25 15.43 3.62 -2.10
N LEU A 26 15.61 2.31 -2.29
CA LEU A 26 16.37 1.45 -1.38
C LEU A 26 17.88 1.65 -1.47
N LYS A 27 18.39 2.34 -2.51
CA LYS A 27 19.82 2.65 -2.62
C LYS A 27 20.17 3.86 -1.76
N ALA A 28 19.34 4.89 -1.78
CA ALA A 28 19.50 6.10 -0.98
C ALA A 28 18.92 5.95 0.44
N ASP A 29 17.92 5.10 0.62
CA ASP A 29 17.24 4.82 1.89
C ASP A 29 16.97 3.31 2.04
N PRO A 30 17.98 2.52 2.47
CA PRO A 30 17.87 1.06 2.58
C PRO A 30 16.77 0.57 3.53
N LEU A 31 16.37 1.41 4.50
CA LEU A 31 15.31 1.08 5.45
C LEU A 31 13.91 1.43 4.91
N GLY A 32 13.80 2.17 3.81
CA GLY A 32 12.54 2.55 3.20
C GLY A 32 11.66 3.36 4.14
N MET A 33 12.24 4.38 4.77
CA MET A 33 11.56 5.26 5.71
C MET A 33 10.91 6.46 5.02
N ARG A 34 11.46 6.88 3.87
CA ARG A 34 11.00 8.05 3.12
C ARG A 34 10.14 7.64 1.93
N ASP A 35 8.85 7.86 2.05
CA ASP A 35 7.88 7.70 0.96
C ASP A 35 8.07 8.82 -0.09
N LEU A 36 8.40 8.41 -1.31
CA LEU A 36 8.68 9.28 -2.45
C LEU A 36 7.52 9.35 -3.45
N ALA A 37 6.41 8.63 -3.23
CA ALA A 37 5.35 8.52 -4.24
C ALA A 37 4.68 9.85 -4.61
N ALA A 38 4.68 10.83 -3.69
CA ALA A 38 4.11 12.15 -3.92
C ALA A 38 5.12 13.17 -4.50
N ASP A 39 6.40 12.81 -4.65
CA ASP A 39 7.41 13.70 -5.24
C ASP A 39 7.25 13.71 -6.77
N PRO A 40 6.93 14.87 -7.40
CA PRO A 40 6.78 14.95 -8.85
C PRO A 40 8.02 14.51 -9.63
N ARG A 41 9.21 14.64 -9.03
CA ARG A 41 10.48 14.19 -9.63
C ARG A 41 10.56 12.67 -9.78
N GLN A 42 9.75 11.93 -9.02
CA GLN A 42 9.70 10.47 -9.03
C GLN A 42 8.49 9.92 -9.79
N ALA A 43 7.71 10.78 -10.48
CA ALA A 43 6.52 10.36 -11.21
C ALA A 43 6.81 9.25 -12.26
N ALA A 44 7.95 9.36 -12.95
CA ALA A 44 8.39 8.34 -13.91
C ALA A 44 8.64 6.98 -13.24
N GLU A 45 9.29 6.97 -12.07
CA GLU A 45 9.57 5.73 -11.32
C GLU A 45 8.30 5.13 -10.73
N VAL A 46 7.36 5.95 -10.25
CA VAL A 46 6.03 5.46 -9.81
C VAL A 46 5.32 4.75 -10.97
N GLN A 47 5.30 5.34 -12.16
CA GLN A 47 4.67 4.73 -13.34
C GLN A 47 5.36 3.42 -13.74
N ARG A 48 6.69 3.42 -13.81
CA ARG A 48 7.49 2.25 -14.18
C ARG A 48 7.28 1.09 -13.21
N MET A 49 7.38 1.35 -11.90
CA MET A 49 7.19 0.34 -10.86
C MET A 49 5.73 -0.14 -10.77
N THR A 50 4.76 0.72 -11.09
CA THR A 50 3.34 0.30 -11.18
C THR A 50 3.11 -0.63 -12.37
N ALA A 51 3.72 -0.34 -13.52
CA ALA A 51 3.66 -1.22 -14.69
C ALA A 51 4.32 -2.57 -14.41
N LEU A 52 5.47 -2.57 -13.73
CA LEU A 52 6.12 -3.80 -13.27
C LEU A 52 5.20 -4.61 -12.34
N LEU A 53 4.57 -3.97 -11.36
CA LEU A 53 3.64 -4.64 -10.46
C LEU A 53 2.49 -5.31 -11.24
N ARG A 54 1.90 -4.62 -12.22
CA ARG A 54 0.84 -5.20 -13.07
C ARG A 54 1.32 -6.41 -13.86
N ARG A 55 2.53 -6.33 -14.43
CA ARG A 55 3.13 -7.47 -15.14
C ARG A 55 3.34 -8.66 -14.21
N GLU A 56 3.85 -8.45 -13.00
CA GLU A 56 4.02 -9.52 -12.01
C GLU A 56 2.66 -10.12 -11.60
N GLN A 57 1.61 -9.29 -11.45
CA GLN A 57 0.26 -9.77 -11.20
C GLN A 57 -0.24 -10.69 -12.33
N GLU A 58 -0.06 -10.29 -13.59
CA GLU A 58 -0.44 -11.10 -14.75
C GLU A 58 0.32 -12.43 -14.80
N LEU A 59 1.64 -12.42 -14.54
CA LEU A 59 2.50 -13.61 -14.57
C LEU A 59 2.07 -14.69 -13.57
N VAL A 60 1.56 -14.28 -12.40
CA VAL A 60 1.12 -15.20 -11.34
C VAL A 60 -0.40 -15.40 -11.30
N GLY A 61 -1.14 -14.80 -12.25
CA GLY A 61 -2.60 -14.87 -12.29
C GLY A 61 -3.30 -14.12 -11.15
N ASP A 62 -2.67 -13.12 -10.55
CA ASP A 62 -3.30 -12.25 -9.54
C ASP A 62 -4.23 -11.22 -10.20
N THR A 63 -5.54 -11.48 -10.13
CA THR A 63 -6.56 -10.59 -10.72
C THR A 63 -6.99 -9.45 -9.79
N GLN A 64 -6.32 -9.26 -8.64
CA GLN A 64 -6.69 -8.23 -7.67
C GLN A 64 -6.44 -6.82 -8.24
N PRO A 65 -7.43 -5.92 -8.28
CA PRO A 65 -7.20 -4.54 -8.73
C PRO A 65 -6.26 -3.77 -7.78
N LEU A 66 -5.45 -2.89 -8.36
CA LEU A 66 -4.52 -2.01 -7.63
C LEU A 66 -5.19 -0.78 -7.01
N ASN A 67 -6.48 -0.55 -7.29
CA ASN A 67 -7.29 0.52 -6.71
C ASN A 67 -8.69 0.00 -6.33
N SER A 68 -9.42 0.79 -5.56
CA SER A 68 -10.83 0.58 -5.21
C SER A 68 -11.68 1.69 -5.82
N ALA A 69 -12.83 1.33 -6.38
CA ALA A 69 -13.85 2.29 -6.80
C ALA A 69 -14.49 3.02 -5.60
N THR A 70 -14.44 2.41 -4.42
CA THR A 70 -14.93 2.95 -3.15
C THR A 70 -13.80 2.90 -2.13
N PRO A 71 -12.83 3.82 -2.19
CA PRO A 71 -11.74 3.86 -1.23
C PRO A 71 -12.25 4.21 0.16
N GLN A 72 -11.69 3.54 1.16
CA GLN A 72 -11.89 3.85 2.57
C GLN A 72 -10.96 5.00 2.99
N PRO A 73 -11.26 5.71 4.09
CA PRO A 73 -10.33 6.65 4.69
C PRO A 73 -9.01 5.97 5.06
N ALA A 74 -7.88 6.66 4.82
CA ALA A 74 -6.56 6.15 5.19
C ALA A 74 -6.35 6.13 6.72
N GLU A 75 -7.00 7.05 7.42
CA GLU A 75 -6.91 7.18 8.87
C GLU A 75 -7.97 6.31 9.56
N PHE A 76 -7.54 5.57 10.58
CA PHE A 76 -8.46 4.80 11.40
C PHE A 76 -9.06 5.68 12.50
N ASN A 77 -10.38 5.80 12.51
CA ASN A 77 -11.07 6.57 13.54
C ASN A 77 -11.41 5.69 14.77
N PHE A 78 -10.61 5.83 15.83
CA PHE A 78 -10.81 5.11 17.08
C PHE A 78 -12.11 5.47 17.81
N SER A 79 -12.73 6.63 17.57
CA SER A 79 -13.98 7.00 18.24
C SER A 79 -15.17 6.16 17.75
N GLN A 80 -15.07 5.60 16.55
CA GLN A 80 -16.10 4.74 15.97
C GLN A 80 -15.90 3.25 16.31
N ALA A 81 -14.76 2.89 16.90
CA ALA A 81 -14.46 1.52 17.29
C ALA A 81 -15.22 1.13 18.57
N ARG A 82 -16.39 0.48 18.42
CA ARG A 82 -17.13 -0.07 19.56
C ARG A 82 -16.32 -1.19 20.21
N ARG A 83 -15.87 -1.01 21.46
CA ARG A 83 -15.36 -2.11 22.29
C ARG A 83 -16.49 -3.10 22.56
N LYS A 84 -16.38 -4.35 22.08
CA LYS A 84 -17.20 -5.46 22.59
C LYS A 84 -16.75 -5.75 24.02
N GLY A 85 -17.45 -5.20 25.01
CA GLY A 85 -17.23 -5.50 26.42
C GLY A 85 -17.51 -6.98 26.70
N ARG A 86 -16.52 -7.68 27.25
CA ARG A 86 -16.68 -9.02 27.83
C ARG A 86 -17.58 -8.85 29.07
N ALA A 87 -18.79 -9.39 29.03
CA ALA A 87 -19.64 -9.46 30.22
C ALA A 87 -18.86 -10.21 31.32
N ARG A 88 -18.61 -9.57 32.47
CA ARG A 88 -18.20 -10.30 33.67
C ARG A 88 -19.42 -11.06 34.16
N ALA A 89 -19.36 -12.38 34.13
CA ALA A 89 -20.25 -13.21 34.94
C ALA A 89 -19.90 -12.90 36.41
N GLY A 90 -20.92 -12.54 37.19
CA GLY A 90 -20.79 -12.37 38.63
C GLY A 90 -20.61 -13.73 39.31
N GLU A 91 -19.86 -13.72 40.41
CA GLU A 91 -19.92 -14.72 41.49
C GLU A 91 -20.84 -14.20 42.59
#